data_AF-A0A316D8P6-F1
#
_entry.id   AF-A0A316D8P6-F1
#
_cell.length_a   1.000
_cell.length_b   1.000
_cell.length_c   1.000
_cell.angle_alpha   90.00
_cell.angle_beta   90.00
_cell.angle_gamma   90.00
#
_symmetry.space_group_name_H-M   'P 1'
#
loop_
_entity.id
_entity.type
_entity.pdbx_description
1 polymer ?
#
loop_
_entity_poly.entity_id
_entity_poly.type
_entity_poly.pdbx_seq_one_letter_code
_entity_poly.pdbx_strand_id
1 'polypeptide(L)'
;MGDILTSTDEQALWSGLANRTQNAFRSVGGKLFLTSRKLSFVAHQFDTNFWGTNWSVEIHEIKAIGLQPIDLKDLFGGGLRKRLRVELADGSVEYFVVNQLDKVLVLLRQHIC
;
A
#
# COMPACT_ATOMS: atom_id res chain seq x y z
N MET A 1 12.19 -14.00 2.49
CA MET A 1 11.60 -13.15 3.55
C MET A 1 12.48 -11.90 3.58
N GLY A 2 12.09 -10.82 2.91
CA GLY A 2 12.92 -9.60 2.90
C GLY A 2 12.75 -8.88 4.23
N ASP A 3 13.85 -8.58 4.91
CA ASP A 3 13.83 -7.98 6.24
C ASP A 3 13.23 -6.57 6.20
N ILE A 4 11.94 -6.48 6.56
CA ILE A 4 11.20 -5.21 6.66
C ILE A 4 11.76 -4.34 7.80
N LEU A 5 12.62 -4.88 8.67
CA LEU A 5 13.05 -4.28 9.94
C LEU A 5 14.58 -4.19 10.08
N THR A 6 15.33 -4.02 8.99
CA THR A 6 16.79 -4.20 8.98
C THR A 6 17.62 -3.09 9.62
N SER A 7 17.02 -2.01 10.14
CA SER A 7 17.78 -0.97 10.86
C SER A 7 17.35 -0.88 12.32
N THR A 8 18.32 -0.74 13.21
CA THR A 8 18.17 -0.76 14.68
C THR A 8 17.25 0.34 15.22
N ASP A 9 16.92 1.35 14.40
CA ASP A 9 16.03 2.47 14.74
C ASP A 9 14.69 2.48 13.99
N GLU A 10 14.42 1.44 13.19
CA GLU A 10 13.16 1.33 12.44
C GLU A 10 12.09 0.63 13.30
N GLN A 11 11.07 1.39 13.71
CA GLN A 11 9.98 0.88 14.52
C GLN A 11 8.80 0.51 13.64
N ALA A 12 8.25 -0.69 13.83
CA ALA A 12 6.99 -1.08 13.21
C ALA A 12 5.83 -0.34 13.90
N LEU A 13 5.16 0.55 13.18
CA LEU A 13 4.05 1.35 13.69
C LEU A 13 2.71 0.66 13.44
N TRP A 14 2.57 0.03 12.28
CA TRP A 14 1.34 -0.66 11.91
C TRP A 14 1.59 -1.72 10.83
N SER A 15 0.74 -2.75 10.81
CA SER A 15 0.67 -3.66 9.68
C SER A 15 -0.74 -4.18 9.47
N GLY A 16 -1.11 -4.45 8.21
CA GLY A 16 -2.43 -4.95 7.87
C GLY A 16 -2.49 -5.59 6.48
N LEU A 17 -3.49 -6.45 6.26
CA LEU A 17 -3.73 -7.06 4.96
C LEU A 17 -4.10 -5.99 3.93
N ALA A 18 -3.52 -6.12 2.75
CA ALA A 18 -3.74 -5.19 1.64
C ALA A 18 -3.69 -5.94 0.31
N ASN A 19 -4.44 -5.45 -0.68
CA ASN A 19 -4.21 -5.83 -2.07
C ASN A 19 -3.67 -4.63 -2.81
N ARG A 20 -2.49 -4.74 -3.44
CA ARG A 20 -1.91 -3.70 -4.28
C ARG A 20 -2.40 -3.86 -5.71
N THR A 21 -2.93 -2.79 -6.31
CA THR A 21 -3.32 -2.78 -7.72
C THR A 21 -2.06 -2.60 -8.59
N GLN A 22 -1.73 -3.58 -9.43
CA GLN A 22 -0.59 -3.51 -10.35
C GLN A 22 -0.98 -2.98 -11.73
N ASN A 23 -2.20 -3.27 -12.19
CA ASN A 23 -2.78 -2.75 -13.42
C ASN A 23 -4.32 -2.80 -13.35
N ALA A 24 -4.98 -2.31 -14.39
CA ALA A 24 -6.45 -2.22 -14.48
C ALA A 24 -7.20 -3.56 -14.39
N PHE A 25 -6.50 -4.70 -14.39
CA PHE A 25 -7.10 -6.04 -14.33
C PHE A 25 -6.49 -6.92 -13.23
N ARG A 26 -5.52 -6.41 -12.45
CA ARG A 26 -4.77 -7.21 -11.49
C ARG A 26 -4.50 -6.47 -10.20
N SER A 27 -4.93 -7.11 -9.12
CA SER A 27 -4.54 -6.77 -7.75
C SER A 27 -3.86 -7.98 -7.10
N VAL A 28 -2.73 -7.76 -6.44
CA VAL A 28 -1.97 -8.81 -5.75
C VAL A 28 -2.21 -8.69 -4.25
N GLY A 29 -2.57 -9.80 -3.62
CA GLY A 29 -2.76 -9.87 -2.17
C GLY A 29 -1.44 -9.90 -1.41
N GLY A 30 -1.40 -9.20 -0.29
CA GLY A 30 -0.22 -9.07 0.53
C GLY A 30 -0.48 -8.40 1.87
N LYS A 31 0.59 -7.90 2.46
CA LYS A 31 0.56 -7.17 3.72
C LYS A 31 1.27 -5.83 3.55
N LEU A 32 0.61 -4.77 3.99
CA LEU A 32 1.15 -3.42 4.07
C LEU A 32 1.70 -3.19 5.47
N PHE A 33 2.87 -2.57 5.55
CA PHE A 33 3.61 -2.28 6.76
C PHE A 33 3.96 -0.80 6.76
N LEU A 34 3.63 -0.11 7.86
CA LEU A 34 4.12 1.21 8.14
C LEU A 34 5.19 1.09 9.22
N THR A 35 6.37 1.64 8.94
CA THR A 35 7.42 1.82 9.92
C THR A 35 7.67 3.31 10.17
N SER A 36 8.55 3.64 11.12
CA SER A 36 8.99 5.03 11.34
C SER A 36 9.70 5.67 10.14
N ARG A 37 10.04 4.90 9.10
CA ARG A 37 10.82 5.38 7.94
C ARG A 37 10.12 5.18 6.60
N LYS A 38 9.37 4.09 6.42
CA LYS A 38 8.83 3.70 5.10
C LYS A 38 7.46 3.06 5.20
N LEU A 39 6.76 3.11 4.07
CA LEU A 39 5.58 2.30 3.80
C LEU A 39 5.99 1.17 2.86
N SER A 40 5.76 -0.07 3.25
CA SER A 40 6.18 -1.27 2.50
C SER A 40 5.04 -2.24 2.30
N PHE A 41 4.90 -2.75 1.08
CA PHE A 41 3.99 -3.82 0.71
C PHE A 41 4.78 -5.09 0.37
N VAL A 42 4.39 -6.19 1.01
CA VAL A 42 4.95 -7.52 0.73
C VAL A 42 3.84 -8.43 0.22
N ALA A 43 4.00 -8.93 -1.01
CA ALA A 43 3.06 -9.86 -1.61
C ALA A 43 3.05 -11.21 -0.87
N HIS A 44 1.88 -11.82 -0.71
CA HIS A 44 1.78 -13.16 -0.13
C HIS A 44 2.37 -14.20 -1.09
N GLN A 45 3.17 -15.12 -0.55
CA GLN A 45 3.90 -16.12 -1.33
C GLN A 45 3.01 -17.23 -1.91
N PHE A 46 1.71 -17.27 -1.64
CA PHE A 46 0.82 -18.27 -2.25
C PHE A 46 0.47 -18.00 -3.72
N ASP A 47 1.00 -16.90 -4.27
CA ASP A 47 0.92 -16.54 -5.69
C ASP A 47 2.33 -16.60 -6.37
N THR A 48 3.26 -17.40 -5.82
CA THR A 48 4.66 -17.52 -6.30
C THR A 48 4.86 -18.35 -7.56
N ASN A 49 3.86 -18.43 -8.42
CA ASN A 49 4.14 -18.47 -9.85
C ASN A 49 4.07 -17.04 -10.41
N PHE A 50 5.19 -16.33 -10.15
CA PHE A 50 5.86 -15.37 -11.03
C PHE A 50 5.71 -13.83 -10.90
N TRP A 51 4.79 -13.19 -10.15
CA TRP A 51 4.59 -11.74 -10.43
C TRP A 51 4.17 -10.80 -9.28
N GLY A 52 4.17 -11.24 -8.03
CA GLY A 52 3.91 -10.35 -6.89
C GLY A 52 5.13 -9.48 -6.55
N THR A 53 5.27 -8.30 -7.14
CA THR A 53 6.38 -7.39 -6.84
C THR A 53 6.16 -6.69 -5.50
N ASN A 54 7.08 -6.94 -4.55
CA ASN A 54 7.18 -6.13 -3.34
C ASN A 54 7.32 -4.65 -3.72
N TRP A 55 6.86 -3.77 -2.85
CA TRP A 55 6.95 -2.34 -3.06
C TRP A 55 7.28 -1.66 -1.75
N SER A 56 8.07 -0.60 -1.82
CA SER A 56 8.38 0.21 -0.65
C SER A 56 8.70 1.62 -1.09
N VAL A 57 8.36 2.58 -0.23
CA VAL A 57 8.69 3.98 -0.41
C VAL A 57 8.99 4.61 0.94
N GLU A 58 9.96 5.52 0.98
CA GLU A 58 10.26 6.25 2.20
C GLU A 58 9.17 7.28 2.49
N ILE A 59 8.88 7.55 3.77
CA ILE A 59 7.79 8.45 4.17
C ILE A 59 7.97 9.85 3.54
N HIS A 60 9.20 10.34 3.45
CA HIS A 60 9.50 11.66 2.87
C HIS A 60 9.30 11.73 1.34
N GLU A 61 9.17 10.59 0.66
CA GLU A 61 8.86 10.53 -0.78
C GLU A 61 7.35 10.48 -1.02
N ILE A 62 6.54 10.29 0.05
CA ILE A 62 5.10 10.31 -0.05
C ILE A 62 4.63 11.77 0.00
N LYS A 63 4.05 12.23 -1.09
CA LYS A 63 3.51 13.58 -1.24
C LYS A 63 2.14 13.72 -0.59
N ALA A 64 1.29 12.71 -0.72
CA ALA A 64 -0.07 12.76 -0.18
C ALA A 64 -0.66 11.36 -0.01
N ILE A 65 -1.58 11.24 0.95
CA ILE A 65 -2.39 10.04 1.14
C ILE A 65 -3.88 10.40 1.15
N GLY A 66 -4.62 9.67 0.33
CA GLY A 66 -6.03 9.93 0.11
C GLY A 66 -6.86 8.68 -0.11
N LEU A 67 -8.15 8.93 -0.30
CA LEU A 67 -9.12 7.93 -0.70
C LEU A 67 -9.37 8.07 -2.19
N GLN A 68 -9.20 6.99 -2.93
CA GLN A 68 -9.69 6.91 -4.30
C GLN A 68 -11.15 6.42 -4.26
N PRO A 69 -12.13 7.22 -4.73
CA PRO A 69 -13.51 6.79 -4.84
C PRO A 69 -13.64 5.68 -5.88
N ILE A 70 -14.77 4.97 -5.82
CA ILE A 70 -15.10 3.92 -6.78
C ILE A 70 -15.26 4.56 -8.16
N ASP A 71 -14.44 4.16 -9.13
CA ASP A 71 -14.65 4.49 -10.54
C ASP A 71 -15.33 3.29 -11.22
N LEU A 72 -16.45 3.55 -11.90
CA LEU A 72 -17.19 2.57 -12.68
C LEU A 72 -16.35 2.00 -13.84
N LYS A 73 -15.29 2.70 -14.27
CA LYS A 73 -14.35 2.23 -15.30
C LYS A 73 -13.39 1.15 -14.81
N ASP A 74 -13.22 1.00 -13.50
CA ASP A 74 -12.26 0.06 -12.87
C ASP A 74 -12.91 -1.26 -12.41
N LEU A 75 -14.11 -1.58 -12.90
CA LEU A 75 -14.89 -2.76 -12.49
C LEU A 75 -14.11 -4.08 -12.54
N PHE A 76 -13.12 -4.20 -13.43
CA PHE A 76 -12.34 -5.44 -13.64
C PHE A 76 -10.99 -5.49 -12.90
N GLY A 77 -10.53 -4.42 -12.24
CA GLY A 77 -9.18 -4.33 -11.63
C GLY A 77 -9.12 -4.30 -10.11
N GLY A 78 -10.21 -3.88 -9.47
CA GLY A 78 -10.31 -3.76 -8.01
C GLY A 78 -11.74 -3.74 -7.47
N GLY A 79 -12.73 -3.87 -8.36
CA GLY A 79 -14.15 -3.87 -8.03
C GLY A 79 -14.67 -2.55 -7.47
N LEU A 80 -15.90 -2.59 -6.95
CA LEU A 80 -16.61 -1.47 -6.32
C LEU A 80 -16.06 -1.09 -4.93
N ARG A 81 -14.75 -1.20 -4.72
CA ARG A 81 -14.12 -0.93 -3.43
C ARG A 81 -13.37 0.40 -3.45
N LYS A 82 -13.55 1.18 -2.38
CA LYS A 82 -12.72 2.35 -2.08
C LYS A 82 -11.26 1.88 -1.88
N ARG A 83 -10.30 2.68 -2.32
CA ARG A 83 -8.87 2.34 -2.24
C ARG A 83 -8.11 3.42 -1.49
N LEU A 84 -7.08 3.00 -0.77
CA LEU A 84 -6.00 3.86 -0.33
C LEU A 84 -5.24 4.32 -1.57
N ARG A 85 -5.11 5.64 -1.75
CA ARG A 85 -4.28 6.28 -2.77
C ARG A 85 -3.04 6.83 -2.07
N VAL A 86 -1.87 6.42 -2.54
CA VAL A 86 -0.57 6.95 -2.10
C VAL A 86 0.05 7.69 -3.28
N GLU A 87 0.20 9.00 -3.17
CA GLU A 87 0.84 9.84 -4.18
C GLU A 87 2.30 10.06 -3.79
N LEU A 88 3.21 9.82 -4.73
CA LEU A 88 4.63 10.02 -4.52
C LEU A 88 5.08 11.38 -5.05
N ALA A 89 6.22 11.86 -4.56
CA ALA A 89 6.83 13.12 -4.96
C ALA A 89 7.19 13.15 -6.45
N ASP A 90 7.49 11.99 -7.04
CA ASP A 90 7.77 11.83 -8.47
C ASP A 90 6.51 11.86 -9.37
N GLY A 91 5.32 11.98 -8.76
CA GLY A 91 4.03 12.02 -9.45
C GLY A 91 3.41 10.64 -9.71
N SER A 92 4.09 9.55 -9.38
CA SER A 92 3.50 8.21 -9.42
C SER A 92 2.44 8.02 -8.33
N VAL A 93 1.50 7.10 -8.57
CA VAL A 93 0.38 6.83 -7.67
C VAL A 93 0.22 5.33 -7.49
N GLU A 94 0.14 4.92 -6.23
CA GLU A 94 -0.05 3.54 -5.83
C GLU A 94 -1.41 3.35 -5.15
N TYR A 95 -2.10 2.27 -5.51
CA TYR A 95 -3.43 1.97 -5.00
C TYR A 95 -3.44 0.69 -4.19
N PHE A 96 -4.06 0.74 -3.01
CA PHE A 96 -4.22 -0.41 -2.13
C PHE A 96 -5.66 -0.57 -1.67
N VAL A 97 -6.19 -1.78 -1.75
CA VAL A 97 -7.42 -2.15 -1.05
C VAL A 97 -7.03 -2.66 0.33
N VAL A 98 -7.47 -1.99 1.38
CA VAL A 98 -7.23 -2.37 2.78
C VAL A 98 -8.55 -2.52 3.53
N ASN A 99 -8.56 -3.35 4.56
CA ASN A 99 -9.69 -3.42 5.48
C ASN A 99 -9.74 -2.17 6.36
N GLN A 100 -10.95 -1.67 6.66
CA GLN A 100 -11.17 -0.50 7.51
C GLN A 100 -10.41 0.76 7.03
N LEU A 101 -10.47 1.03 5.71
CA LEU A 101 -9.74 2.10 5.02
C LEU A 101 -9.75 3.45 5.77
N ASP A 102 -10.90 3.90 6.27
CA ASP A 102 -10.99 5.20 6.95
C ASP A 102 -10.09 5.27 8.20
N LYS A 103 -9.99 4.17 8.97
CA LYS A 103 -9.08 4.10 10.13
C LYS A 103 -7.62 4.05 9.70
N VAL A 104 -7.32 3.31 8.63
CA VAL A 104 -5.97 3.22 8.07
C VAL A 104 -5.50 4.59 7.57
N LEU A 105 -6.39 5.37 6.93
CA LEU A 105 -6.08 6.74 6.48
C LEU A 105 -5.75 7.67 7.64
N VAL A 106 -6.54 7.64 8.72
CA VAL A 106 -6.25 8.44 9.92
C VAL A 106 -4.89 8.06 10.50
N LEU A 107 -4.61 6.76 10.61
CA LEU A 107 -3.33 6.27 11.13
C LEU A 107 -2.14 6.71 10.26
N LEU A 108 -2.25 6.55 8.93
CA LEU A 108 -1.18 6.92 8.00
C LEU A 108 -0.89 8.42 8.04
N ARG A 109 -1.93 9.26 8.08
CA ARG A 109 -1.82 10.72 8.17
C ARG A 109 -1.17 11.22 9.46
N GLN A 110 -1.18 10.44 10.53
CA GLN A 110 -0.46 10.81 11.76
C GLN A 110 1.06 10.71 11.62
N HIS A 111 1.54 9.97 10.62
CA HIS A 111 2.95 9.66 10.44
C HIS A 111 3.51 10.17 9.11
N ILE A 112 2.64 10.69 8.24
CA ILE A 112 2.96 11.12 6.87
C ILE A 112 2.43 12.54 6.75
N CYS A 113 3.36 13.50 6.71
CA CYS A 113 3.12 14.94 6.73
C CYS A 113 2.55 15.44 5.40
#